data_AF-A0A1G6A6C8-F1
#
_entry.id   AF-A0A1G6A6C8-F1
#
_cell.length_a   1.000
_cell.length_b   1.000
_cell.length_c   1.000
_cell.angle_alpha   90.00
_cell.angle_beta   90.00
_cell.angle_gamma   90.00
#
_symmetry.space_group_name_H-M   'P 1'
#
loop_
_entity.id
_entity.type
_entity.pdbx_description
1 polymer ?
#
loop_
_entity_poly.entity_id
_entity_poly.type
_entity_poly.pdbx_seq_one_letter_code
_entity_poly.pdbx_strand_id
1 'polypeptide(L)'
;MKCDRSRQNALIKNLYFVTIDSYHNDYTRFVYFDEINEFIDSDTKIINGGGAPKGIRKAKGLDPSDKFYDYAHLNSIEKKLFKENKVKALLCLANGKLALKYSEELYKSTVLHNGNGDAFRHTIWNYGMAIDVGQSFAKKWADAHENGASKQPKLEKDMDLFNNKVGRALAKSYPNTVRHSTFKKNSRAKVRAGECRIITKNKLVKSSEKGEK
;
A
#
# COMPACT_ATOMS: atom_id res chain seq x y z
N MET A 1 6.65 -16.06 -34.14
CA MET A 1 7.50 -15.26 -33.22
C MET A 1 7.23 -15.67 -31.79
N LYS A 2 8.04 -16.58 -31.22
CA LYS A 2 7.95 -16.95 -29.79
C LYS A 2 8.78 -15.92 -29.02
N CYS A 3 8.13 -15.07 -28.23
CA CYS A 3 8.83 -14.16 -27.31
C CYS A 3 9.61 -15.02 -26.32
N ASP A 4 10.93 -14.86 -26.32
CA ASP A 4 11.89 -15.73 -25.65
C ASP A 4 11.80 -15.58 -24.13
N ARG A 5 11.17 -16.59 -23.50
CA ARG A 5 10.91 -16.69 -22.06
C ARG A 5 12.22 -16.66 -21.24
N SER A 6 13.36 -17.00 -21.86
CA SER A 6 14.68 -16.92 -21.23
C SER A 6 15.18 -15.48 -21.05
N ARG A 7 14.86 -14.57 -22.00
CA ARG A 7 15.19 -13.13 -21.90
C ARG A 7 14.37 -12.42 -20.81
N GLN A 8 13.11 -12.78 -20.61
CA GLN A 8 12.29 -12.23 -19.52
C GLN A 8 12.82 -12.66 -18.14
N ASN A 9 13.19 -13.92 -17.97
CA ASN A 9 13.77 -14.42 -16.72
C ASN A 9 15.16 -13.82 -16.43
N ALA A 10 15.96 -13.55 -17.47
CA ALA A 10 17.24 -12.85 -17.33
C ALA A 10 17.06 -11.36 -16.97
N LEU A 11 16.07 -10.68 -17.54
CA LEU A 11 15.72 -9.30 -17.18
C LEU A 11 15.20 -9.20 -15.74
N ILE A 12 14.44 -10.19 -15.29
CA ILE A 12 13.96 -10.29 -13.90
C ILE A 12 15.14 -10.51 -12.96
N LYS A 13 16.03 -11.49 -13.21
CA LYS A 13 17.27 -11.72 -12.44
C LYS A 13 18.23 -10.53 -12.41
N ASN A 14 18.36 -9.80 -13.52
CA ASN A 14 19.16 -8.56 -13.52
C ASN A 14 18.45 -7.41 -12.79
N LEU A 15 17.12 -7.38 -12.75
CA LEU A 15 16.38 -6.45 -11.89
C LEU A 15 16.67 -6.76 -10.41
N TYR A 16 16.69 -8.04 -10.03
CA TYR A 16 17.04 -8.52 -8.69
C TYR A 16 18.45 -8.08 -8.24
N PHE A 17 19.47 -8.18 -9.11
CA PHE A 17 20.83 -7.76 -8.75
C PHE A 17 21.04 -6.23 -8.77
N VAL A 18 20.44 -5.50 -9.71
CA VAL A 18 20.54 -4.02 -9.76
C VAL A 18 19.84 -3.39 -8.55
N THR A 19 18.78 -4.00 -8.01
CA THR A 19 18.16 -3.55 -6.75
C THR A 19 19.03 -3.78 -5.51
N ILE A 20 19.97 -4.73 -5.53
CA ILE A 20 20.79 -5.06 -4.37
C ILE A 20 22.03 -4.15 -4.31
N ASP A 21 22.72 -3.92 -5.42
CA ASP A 21 23.96 -3.14 -5.43
C ASP A 21 23.76 -1.62 -5.40
N SER A 22 22.63 -1.10 -5.89
CA SER A 22 22.35 0.35 -5.87
C SER A 22 21.75 0.87 -4.55
N TYR A 23 21.36 -0.02 -3.64
CA TYR A 23 20.83 0.30 -2.31
C TYR A 23 21.73 -0.21 -1.17
N HIS A 24 22.98 -0.53 -1.47
CA HIS A 24 23.89 -1.12 -0.47
C HIS A 24 24.48 -0.14 0.55
N ASN A 25 24.08 1.14 0.54
CA ASN A 25 24.46 2.06 1.60
C ASN A 25 23.26 2.94 1.98
N ASP A 26 22.73 2.64 3.17
CA ASP A 26 21.84 3.46 3.99
C ASP A 26 20.31 3.49 3.69
N TYR A 27 19.56 2.90 4.63
CA TYR A 27 18.14 3.12 5.00
C TYR A 27 17.02 2.27 4.37
N THR A 28 16.66 1.16 5.04
CA THR A 28 15.33 0.53 5.01
C THR A 28 14.35 1.31 5.87
N ARG A 29 13.20 1.82 5.35
CA ARG A 29 12.30 2.66 6.16
C ARG A 29 10.79 2.54 5.88
N PHE A 30 10.31 1.30 5.79
CA PHE A 30 9.03 0.79 6.34
C PHE A 30 8.90 -0.65 5.90
N VAL A 31 9.29 -0.96 4.67
CA VAL A 31 9.43 -2.33 4.17
C VAL A 31 10.86 -2.81 4.41
N TYR A 32 11.03 -3.96 5.07
CA TYR A 32 12.34 -4.61 5.21
C TYR A 32 12.67 -5.53 4.03
N PHE A 33 13.95 -5.82 3.83
CA PHE A 33 14.43 -6.67 2.73
C PHE A 33 13.76 -8.05 2.69
N ASP A 34 13.58 -8.70 3.84
CA ASP A 34 12.94 -10.02 3.93
C ASP A 34 11.46 -9.97 3.51
N GLU A 35 10.78 -8.86 3.79
CA GLU A 35 9.38 -8.64 3.39
C GLU A 35 9.24 -8.40 1.88
N ILE A 36 10.26 -7.82 1.24
CA ILE A 36 10.34 -7.66 -0.22
C ILE A 36 10.50 -9.02 -0.88
N ASN A 37 11.36 -9.91 -0.36
CA ASN A 37 11.58 -11.23 -0.95
C ASN A 37 10.31 -12.10 -0.90
N GLU A 38 9.59 -12.08 0.23
CA GLU A 38 8.29 -12.78 0.33
C GLU A 38 7.26 -12.21 -0.65
N PHE A 39 7.28 -10.89 -0.90
CA PHE A 39 6.39 -10.23 -1.85
C PHE A 39 6.73 -10.61 -3.30
N ILE A 40 8.00 -10.49 -3.70
CA ILE A 40 8.44 -10.78 -5.07
C ILE A 40 8.27 -12.27 -5.41
N ASP A 41 8.50 -13.19 -4.48
CA ASP A 41 8.28 -14.62 -4.72
C ASP A 41 6.81 -14.98 -4.96
N SER A 42 5.88 -14.21 -4.38
CA SER A 42 4.45 -14.36 -4.63
C SER A 42 4.04 -13.81 -6.00
N ASP A 43 4.55 -12.64 -6.38
CA ASP A 43 4.26 -12.00 -7.67
C ASP A 43 4.92 -12.72 -8.84
N THR A 44 6.17 -13.15 -8.72
CA THR A 44 6.86 -13.89 -9.81
C THR A 44 6.18 -15.22 -10.14
N LYS A 45 5.55 -15.89 -9.17
CA LYS A 45 4.71 -17.07 -9.43
C LYS A 45 3.48 -16.71 -10.25
N ILE A 46 2.87 -15.57 -9.97
CA ILE A 46 1.66 -15.09 -10.67
C ILE A 46 2.00 -14.58 -12.08
N ILE A 47 3.07 -13.79 -12.24
CA ILE A 47 3.56 -13.28 -13.53
C ILE A 47 3.92 -14.44 -14.49
N ASN A 48 4.41 -15.56 -13.95
CA ASN A 48 4.74 -16.76 -14.71
C ASN A 48 3.54 -17.70 -14.95
N GLY A 49 2.32 -17.29 -14.61
CA GLY A 49 1.09 -18.06 -14.85
C GLY A 49 0.81 -19.18 -13.85
N GLY A 50 1.53 -19.23 -12.72
CA GLY A 50 1.21 -20.11 -11.59
C GLY A 50 0.05 -19.52 -10.80
N GLY A 51 -1.11 -20.17 -10.83
CA GLY A 51 -2.28 -19.75 -10.05
C GLY A 51 -1.94 -19.52 -8.57
N ALA A 52 -2.59 -18.54 -7.95
CA ALA A 52 -2.38 -18.18 -6.55
C ALA A 52 -2.40 -19.41 -5.63
N PRO A 53 -1.52 -19.50 -4.61
CA PRO A 53 -1.50 -20.63 -3.69
C PRO A 53 -2.88 -20.87 -3.08
N LYS A 54 -3.36 -22.11 -3.16
CA LYS A 54 -4.58 -22.55 -2.46
C LYS A 54 -4.35 -22.38 -0.96
N GLY A 55 -4.84 -21.28 -0.36
CA GLY A 55 -4.64 -21.01 1.05
C GLY A 55 -5.04 -19.63 1.57
N ILE A 56 -5.25 -18.63 0.70
CA ILE A 56 -5.80 -17.34 1.15
C ILE A 56 -7.27 -17.55 1.52
N ARG A 57 -7.55 -17.68 2.82
CA ARG A 57 -8.92 -17.72 3.36
C ARG A 57 -9.63 -16.46 2.88
N LYS A 58 -10.74 -16.62 2.14
CA LYS A 58 -11.61 -15.52 1.71
C LYS A 58 -12.00 -14.69 2.93
N ALA A 59 -11.45 -13.50 3.08
CA ALA A 59 -11.99 -12.51 3.99
C ALA A 59 -13.38 -12.12 3.47
N LYS A 60 -14.42 -12.61 4.15
CA LYS A 60 -15.81 -12.19 3.90
C LYS A 60 -15.94 -10.73 4.33
N GLY A 61 -16.15 -9.83 3.38
CA GLY A 61 -16.44 -8.41 3.63
C GLY A 61 -15.55 -7.37 2.94
N LEU A 62 -14.61 -7.78 2.08
CA LEU A 62 -13.77 -6.85 1.31
C LEU A 62 -14.55 -6.30 0.10
N ASP A 63 -14.38 -5.00 -0.19
CA ASP A 63 -14.79 -4.42 -1.47
C ASP A 63 -14.09 -5.20 -2.59
N PRO A 64 -14.80 -5.64 -3.65
CA PRO A 64 -14.19 -6.21 -4.84
C PRO A 64 -13.03 -5.39 -5.46
N SER A 65 -12.89 -4.09 -5.15
CA SER A 65 -11.73 -3.26 -5.52
C SER A 65 -10.47 -3.52 -4.69
N ASP A 66 -10.58 -4.08 -3.49
CA ASP A 66 -9.46 -4.37 -2.57
C ASP A 66 -8.73 -5.69 -2.91
N LYS A 67 -8.86 -6.18 -4.15
CA LYS A 67 -8.19 -7.39 -4.62
C LYS A 67 -6.70 -7.14 -4.82
N PHE A 68 -5.98 -7.30 -3.71
CA PHE A 68 -4.61 -7.78 -3.54
C PHE A 68 -3.65 -7.48 -4.71
N TYR A 69 -2.90 -6.40 -4.53
CA TYR A 69 -1.67 -5.91 -5.16
C TYR A 69 -0.81 -6.89 -5.99
N ASP A 70 -1.35 -7.34 -7.12
CA ASP A 70 -0.61 -7.92 -8.25
C ASP A 70 -0.58 -6.88 -9.38
N TYR A 71 0.51 -6.81 -10.16
CA TYR A 71 0.57 -6.02 -11.39
C TYR A 71 -0.66 -6.23 -12.29
N ALA A 72 -1.24 -7.44 -12.33
CA ALA A 72 -2.47 -7.70 -13.09
C ALA A 72 -3.65 -6.81 -12.64
N HIS A 73 -3.74 -6.56 -11.34
CA HIS A 73 -4.81 -5.79 -10.69
C HIS A 73 -4.55 -4.28 -10.64
N LEU A 74 -3.33 -3.84 -10.96
CA LEU A 74 -3.04 -2.42 -11.13
C LEU A 74 -3.94 -1.81 -12.20
N ASN A 75 -4.46 -0.61 -11.91
CA ASN A 75 -5.17 0.17 -12.91
C ASN A 75 -4.20 0.72 -13.97
N SER A 76 -4.74 1.31 -15.04
CA SER A 76 -3.92 1.79 -16.16
C SER A 76 -2.91 2.87 -15.77
N ILE A 77 -3.24 3.71 -14.78
CA ILE A 77 -2.40 4.79 -14.28
C ILE A 77 -1.26 4.22 -13.42
N GLU A 78 -1.58 3.31 -12.49
CA GLU A 78 -0.59 2.60 -11.67
C GLU A 78 0.36 1.77 -12.55
N LYS A 79 -0.14 1.09 -13.59
CA LYS A 79 0.70 0.38 -14.59
C LYS A 79 1.68 1.30 -15.30
N LYS A 80 1.30 2.56 -15.55
CA LYS A 80 2.22 3.56 -16.12
C LYS A 80 3.32 3.91 -15.13
N LEU A 81 2.96 4.24 -13.88
CA LEU A 81 3.93 4.53 -12.82
C LEU A 81 4.87 3.35 -12.54
N PHE A 82 4.35 2.12 -12.60
CA PHE A 82 5.13 0.90 -12.48
C PHE A 82 6.20 0.79 -13.57
N LYS A 83 5.85 1.12 -14.82
CA LYS A 83 6.81 1.14 -15.93
C LYS A 83 7.84 2.27 -15.79
N GLU A 84 7.44 3.43 -15.26
CA GLU A 84 8.33 4.57 -15.02
C GLU A 84 9.38 4.27 -13.95
N ASN A 85 8.99 3.63 -12.84
CA ASN A 85 9.94 3.21 -11.82
C ASN A 85 9.45 1.95 -11.08
N LYS A 86 9.94 0.80 -11.53
CA LYS A 86 9.54 -0.51 -10.99
C LYS A 86 9.86 -0.68 -9.51
N VAL A 87 11.04 -0.22 -9.06
CA VAL A 87 11.48 -0.37 -7.67
C VAL A 87 10.56 0.41 -6.73
N LYS A 88 10.29 1.68 -7.04
CA LYS A 88 9.37 2.50 -6.24
C LYS A 88 7.95 1.95 -6.27
N ALA A 89 7.50 1.45 -7.42
CA ALA A 89 6.18 0.83 -7.52
C ALA A 89 6.06 -0.42 -6.65
N LEU A 90 7.05 -1.32 -6.68
CA LEU A 90 7.09 -2.51 -5.82
C LEU A 90 7.08 -2.14 -4.34
N LEU A 91 7.84 -1.11 -3.95
CA LEU A 91 7.79 -0.59 -2.58
C LEU A 91 6.41 -0.05 -2.21
N CYS A 92 5.71 0.64 -3.12
CA CYS A 92 4.34 1.13 -2.88
C CYS A 92 3.33 -0.02 -2.70
N LEU A 93 3.47 -1.11 -3.47
CA LEU A 93 2.66 -2.32 -3.33
C LEU A 93 2.91 -3.02 -1.99
N ALA A 94 4.18 -3.20 -1.62
CA ALA A 94 4.57 -3.80 -0.35
C ALA A 94 4.05 -2.98 0.85
N ASN A 95 4.15 -1.65 0.77
CA ASN A 95 3.56 -0.72 1.73
C ASN A 95 2.04 -0.93 1.87
N GLY A 96 1.33 -1.11 0.75
CA GLY A 96 -0.12 -1.35 0.74
C GLY A 96 -0.50 -2.66 1.42
N LYS A 97 0.25 -3.73 1.16
CA LYS A 97 0.06 -5.04 1.82
C LYS A 97 0.28 -4.97 3.34
N LEU A 98 1.34 -4.29 3.78
CA LEU A 98 1.60 -4.06 5.20
C LEU A 98 0.51 -3.21 5.86
N ALA A 99 0.05 -2.15 5.18
CA ALA A 99 -1.04 -1.31 5.69
C ALA A 99 -2.33 -2.11 5.90
N LEU A 100 -2.70 -2.96 4.94
CA LEU A 100 -3.85 -3.86 5.08
C LEU A 100 -3.68 -4.80 6.28
N LYS A 101 -2.56 -5.54 6.33
CA LYS A 101 -2.23 -6.43 7.45
C LYS A 101 -2.36 -5.72 8.80
N TYR A 102 -1.76 -4.53 8.94
CA TYR A 102 -1.81 -3.78 10.19
C TYR A 102 -3.20 -3.24 10.52
N SER A 103 -4.01 -2.88 9.52
CA SER A 103 -5.40 -2.52 9.76
C SER A 103 -6.21 -3.70 10.29
N GLU A 104 -6.03 -4.90 9.73
CA GLU A 104 -6.69 -6.13 10.17
C GLU A 104 -6.22 -6.58 11.55
N GLU A 105 -4.93 -6.42 11.86
CA GLU A 105 -4.38 -6.69 13.19
C GLU A 105 -5.00 -5.78 14.26
N LEU A 106 -5.15 -4.49 13.97
CA LEU A 106 -5.46 -3.46 14.98
C LEU A 106 -6.93 -3.04 15.05
N TYR A 107 -7.74 -3.37 14.04
CA TYR A 107 -9.14 -2.93 13.95
C TYR A 107 -10.10 -4.10 13.69
N LYS A 108 -11.33 -3.96 14.17
CA LYS A 108 -12.44 -4.87 13.89
C LYS A 108 -12.81 -4.79 12.42
N SER A 109 -13.22 -5.92 11.83
CA SER A 109 -13.60 -6.00 10.41
C SER A 109 -14.72 -5.02 10.02
N THR A 110 -15.61 -4.68 10.95
CA THR A 110 -16.74 -3.75 10.72
C THR A 110 -16.34 -2.30 10.50
N VAL A 111 -15.06 -1.94 10.71
CA VAL A 111 -14.56 -0.57 10.48
C VAL A 111 -13.41 -0.52 9.46
N LEU A 112 -13.18 -1.60 8.71
CA LEU A 112 -12.12 -1.68 7.69
C LEU A 112 -12.53 -1.07 6.34
N HIS A 113 -13.81 -0.79 6.13
CA HIS A 113 -14.31 -0.06 4.97
C HIS A 113 -15.07 1.16 5.47
N ASN A 114 -14.73 2.34 4.95
CA ASN A 114 -15.32 3.64 5.28
C ASN A 114 -15.22 4.04 6.77
N GLY A 115 -14.52 3.26 7.60
CA GLY A 115 -14.42 3.39 9.05
C GLY A 115 -13.02 3.77 9.55
N ASN A 116 -12.81 3.71 10.87
CA ASN A 116 -11.55 4.11 11.48
C ASN A 116 -10.36 3.19 11.10
N GLY A 117 -10.62 1.91 10.87
CA GLY A 117 -9.60 0.97 10.40
C GLY A 117 -9.19 1.25 8.95
N ASP A 118 -10.15 1.71 8.15
CA ASP A 118 -9.90 2.19 6.79
C ASP A 118 -9.05 3.47 6.78
N ALA A 119 -9.45 4.46 7.59
CA ALA A 119 -8.69 5.69 7.76
C ALA A 119 -7.25 5.44 8.23
N PHE A 120 -7.07 4.48 9.15
CA PHE A 120 -5.75 4.01 9.56
C PHE A 120 -4.97 3.41 8.39
N ARG A 121 -5.58 2.50 7.60
CA ARG A 121 -4.95 1.84 6.45
C ARG A 121 -4.38 2.86 5.47
N HIS A 122 -5.19 3.83 5.04
CA HIS A 122 -4.76 4.88 4.11
C HIS A 122 -3.66 5.78 4.70
N THR A 123 -3.77 6.11 5.99
CA THR A 123 -2.78 6.91 6.70
C THR A 123 -1.42 6.21 6.78
N ILE A 124 -1.38 4.95 7.25
CA ILE A 124 -0.10 4.24 7.41
C ILE A 124 0.52 3.86 6.07
N TRP A 125 -0.30 3.55 5.06
CA TRP A 125 0.16 3.29 3.70
C TRP A 125 0.92 4.49 3.14
N ASN A 126 0.32 5.69 3.22
CA ASN A 126 0.95 6.90 2.71
C ASN A 126 2.11 7.41 3.58
N TYR A 127 2.11 7.09 4.87
CA TYR A 127 3.25 7.36 5.74
C TYR A 127 4.46 6.52 5.32
N GLY A 128 4.32 5.20 5.22
CA GLY A 128 5.40 4.32 4.78
C GLY A 128 5.88 4.64 3.36
N MET A 129 4.95 4.79 2.39
CA MET A 129 5.32 5.14 1.02
C MET A 129 6.14 6.43 0.95
N ALA A 130 5.73 7.48 1.67
CA ALA A 130 6.44 8.75 1.60
C ALA A 130 7.85 8.69 2.20
N ILE A 131 8.10 7.74 3.10
CA ILE A 131 9.43 7.46 3.62
C ILE A 131 10.25 6.63 2.63
N ASP A 132 9.69 5.54 2.08
CA ASP A 132 10.41 4.61 1.21
C ASP A 132 10.69 5.17 -0.20
N VAL A 133 9.73 5.87 -0.80
CA VAL A 133 9.83 6.32 -2.21
C VAL A 133 9.84 7.83 -2.38
N GLY A 134 9.72 8.55 -1.27
CA GLY A 134 9.68 10.00 -1.21
C GLY A 134 8.28 10.58 -1.46
N GLN A 135 8.08 11.81 -0.96
CA GLN A 135 6.80 12.53 -0.99
C GLN A 135 6.14 12.61 -2.37
N SER A 136 6.93 12.92 -3.41
CA SER A 136 6.41 13.14 -4.77
C SER A 136 5.88 11.84 -5.38
N PHE A 137 6.65 10.76 -5.30
CA PHE A 137 6.24 9.48 -5.88
C PHE A 137 5.08 8.87 -5.09
N ALA A 138 5.13 8.93 -3.76
CA ALA A 138 4.04 8.46 -2.89
C ALA A 138 2.71 9.14 -3.22
N LYS A 139 2.72 10.47 -3.44
CA LYS A 139 1.51 11.20 -3.86
C LYS A 139 1.02 10.74 -5.23
N LYS A 140 1.90 10.64 -6.23
CA LYS A 140 1.53 10.18 -7.57
C LYS A 140 0.90 8.79 -7.54
N TRP A 141 1.49 7.89 -6.78
CA TRP A 141 0.99 6.52 -6.62
C TRP A 141 -0.37 6.48 -5.93
N ALA A 142 -0.52 7.15 -4.78
CA ALA A 142 -1.78 7.22 -4.06
C ALA A 142 -2.88 7.87 -4.92
N ASP A 143 -2.60 8.98 -5.59
CA ASP A 143 -3.58 9.62 -6.47
C ASP A 143 -3.94 8.71 -7.66
N ALA A 144 -2.99 7.93 -8.20
CA ALA A 144 -3.26 6.97 -9.26
C ALA A 144 -4.21 5.85 -8.81
N HIS A 145 -4.07 5.41 -7.56
CA HIS A 145 -4.97 4.44 -6.93
C HIS A 145 -6.42 4.97 -6.89
N GLU A 146 -6.62 6.15 -6.30
CA GLU A 146 -7.95 6.77 -6.15
C GLU A 146 -8.56 7.25 -7.50
N ASN A 147 -7.73 7.56 -8.50
CA ASN A 147 -8.22 7.99 -9.81
C ASN A 147 -8.50 6.84 -10.77
N GLY A 148 -7.85 5.70 -10.59
CA GLY A 148 -8.05 4.53 -11.44
C GLY A 148 -9.02 3.50 -10.86
N ALA A 149 -9.51 3.70 -9.63
CA ALA A 149 -10.55 2.86 -9.04
C ALA A 149 -11.86 2.96 -9.85
N SER A 150 -12.27 1.86 -10.47
CA SER A 150 -13.53 1.80 -11.21
C SER A 150 -14.70 1.75 -10.23
N LYS A 151 -15.63 2.72 -10.33
CA LYS A 151 -16.88 2.79 -9.54
C LYS A 151 -16.74 3.18 -8.05
N GLN A 152 -15.59 3.70 -7.63
CA GLN A 152 -15.45 4.27 -6.28
C GLN A 152 -16.39 5.49 -6.13
N PRO A 153 -17.28 5.53 -5.11
CA PRO A 153 -18.07 6.70 -4.82
C PRO A 153 -17.20 7.93 -4.52
N LYS A 154 -17.64 9.11 -4.97
CA LYS A 154 -16.89 10.36 -4.76
C LYS A 154 -16.54 10.60 -3.29
N LEU A 155 -17.46 10.27 -2.38
CA LEU A 155 -17.26 10.50 -0.95
C LEU A 155 -16.12 9.65 -0.38
N GLU A 156 -16.01 8.38 -0.80
CA GLU A 156 -14.94 7.46 -0.42
C GLU A 156 -13.60 7.98 -0.94
N LYS A 157 -13.57 8.35 -2.22
CA LYS A 157 -12.39 9.00 -2.81
C LYS A 157 -11.93 10.25 -2.04
N ASP A 158 -12.86 11.12 -1.66
CA ASP A 158 -12.53 12.33 -0.89
C ASP A 158 -11.96 11.97 0.51
N MET A 159 -12.51 10.94 1.16
CA MET A 159 -12.00 10.39 2.42
C MET A 159 -10.57 9.86 2.26
N ASP A 160 -10.35 9.03 1.25
CA ASP A 160 -9.08 8.34 1.01
C ASP A 160 -7.99 9.34 0.63
N LEU A 161 -8.27 10.28 -0.28
CA LEU A 161 -7.34 11.38 -0.62
C LEU A 161 -6.96 12.22 0.61
N PHE A 162 -7.91 12.48 1.51
CA PHE A 162 -7.66 13.20 2.74
C PHE A 162 -6.72 12.41 3.67
N ASN A 163 -7.03 11.14 3.93
CA ASN A 163 -6.26 10.28 4.82
C ASN A 163 -4.86 9.98 4.25
N ASN A 164 -4.75 9.81 2.94
CA ASN A 164 -3.49 9.69 2.20
C ASN A 164 -2.61 10.93 2.45
N LYS A 165 -3.18 12.15 2.45
CA LYS A 165 -2.45 13.38 2.76
C LYS A 165 -1.96 13.41 4.21
N VAL A 166 -2.75 12.94 5.17
CA VAL A 166 -2.35 12.86 6.60
C VAL A 166 -1.14 11.94 6.76
N GLY A 167 -1.15 10.76 6.13
CA GLY A 167 -0.01 9.83 6.12
C GLY A 167 1.28 10.47 5.60
N ARG A 168 1.22 11.13 4.44
CA ARG A 168 2.39 11.82 3.87
C ARG A 168 2.90 12.95 4.78
N ALA A 169 2.01 13.64 5.51
CA ALA A 169 2.42 14.65 6.48
C ALA A 169 3.13 14.06 7.71
N LEU A 170 2.75 12.86 8.16
CA LEU A 170 3.51 12.13 9.19
C LEU A 170 4.94 11.86 8.74
N ALA A 171 5.16 11.47 7.48
CA ALA A 171 6.50 11.25 6.94
C ALA A 171 7.39 12.52 7.00
N LYS A 172 6.81 13.71 6.80
CA LYS A 172 7.56 14.97 6.95
C LYS A 172 7.93 15.27 8.39
N SER A 173 7.04 14.92 9.32
CA SER A 173 7.23 15.17 10.75
C SER A 173 8.21 14.18 11.37
N TYR A 174 8.30 12.97 10.81
CA TYR A 174 9.10 11.86 11.32
C TYR A 174 9.91 11.18 10.19
N PRO A 175 10.80 11.91 9.50
CA PRO A 175 11.48 11.43 8.29
C PRO A 175 12.44 10.26 8.55
N ASN A 176 12.83 10.05 9.81
CA ASN A 176 13.78 9.03 10.23
C ASN A 176 13.14 7.78 10.85
N THR A 177 11.83 7.59 10.65
CA THR A 177 11.15 6.43 11.22
C THR A 177 11.51 5.15 10.48
N VAL A 178 11.98 4.15 11.24
CA VAL A 178 12.36 2.82 10.73
C VAL A 178 11.46 1.71 11.27
N ARG A 179 10.98 1.82 12.51
CA ARG A 179 10.26 0.71 13.19
C ARG A 179 8.77 0.72 12.86
N HIS A 180 8.21 -0.41 12.43
CA HIS A 180 6.76 -0.54 12.21
C HIS A 180 5.92 -0.20 13.44
N SER A 181 6.40 -0.48 14.65
CA SER A 181 5.70 -0.10 15.89
C SER A 181 5.50 1.42 15.98
N THR A 182 6.48 2.20 15.54
CA THR A 182 6.38 3.67 15.45
C THR A 182 5.43 4.11 14.34
N PHE A 183 5.48 3.48 13.16
CA PHE A 183 4.51 3.75 12.08
C PHE A 183 3.06 3.50 12.53
N LYS A 184 2.81 2.34 13.17
CA LYS A 184 1.50 1.97 13.74
C LYS A 184 1.07 2.95 14.82
N LYS A 185 1.95 3.27 15.77
CA LYS A 185 1.67 4.23 16.86
C LYS A 185 1.27 5.60 16.34
N ASN A 186 2.07 6.19 15.45
CA ASN A 186 1.85 7.54 14.94
C ASN A 186 0.57 7.61 14.09
N SER A 187 0.31 6.60 13.26
CA SER A 187 -0.88 6.55 12.43
C SER A 187 -2.15 6.37 13.27
N ARG A 188 -2.14 5.47 14.28
CA ARG A 188 -3.27 5.35 15.24
C ARG A 188 -3.51 6.65 15.98
N ALA A 189 -2.46 7.35 16.40
CA ALA A 189 -2.61 8.62 17.11
C ALA A 189 -3.40 9.66 16.28
N LYS A 190 -3.17 9.74 14.96
CA LYS A 190 -3.94 10.61 14.06
C LYS A 190 -5.41 10.21 13.95
N VAL A 191 -5.67 8.90 13.85
CA VAL A 191 -7.03 8.37 13.79
C VAL A 191 -7.79 8.67 15.10
N ARG A 192 -7.18 8.36 16.25
CA ARG A 192 -7.76 8.61 17.58
C ARG A 192 -8.06 10.09 17.84
N ALA A 193 -7.17 10.98 17.41
CA ALA A 193 -7.33 12.42 17.59
C ALA A 193 -8.39 13.06 16.65
N GLY A 194 -9.06 12.29 15.79
CA GLY A 194 -10.01 12.82 14.82
C GLY A 194 -9.36 13.64 13.71
N GLU A 195 -8.04 13.47 13.51
CA GLU A 195 -7.29 14.14 12.46
C GLU A 195 -7.50 13.48 11.09
N CYS A 196 -8.05 12.26 11.05
CA CYS A 196 -8.45 11.57 9.81
C CYS A 196 -9.96 11.73 9.53
N ARG A 197 -10.41 11.24 8.38
CA ARG A 197 -11.83 11.23 7.99
C ARG A 197 -12.33 9.81 7.82
N ILE A 198 -13.60 9.63 8.18
CA ILE A 198 -14.38 8.41 7.95
C ILE A 198 -15.72 8.79 7.34
N ILE A 199 -16.46 7.82 6.82
CA ILE A 199 -17.81 8.03 6.30
C ILE A 199 -18.82 7.41 7.27
N THR A 200 -19.77 8.24 7.71
CA THR A 200 -20.94 7.77 8.46
C THR A 200 -22.17 8.50 7.97
N LYS A 201 -23.29 7.79 7.82
CA LYS A 201 -24.56 8.35 7.32
C LYS A 201 -24.37 9.19 6.04
N ASN A 202 -23.55 8.68 5.11
CA ASN A 202 -23.20 9.33 3.84
C ASN A 202 -22.58 10.73 3.97
N LYS A 203 -21.81 10.97 5.04
CA LYS A 203 -21.07 12.22 5.29
C LYS A 203 -19.66 11.92 5.80
N LEU A 204 -18.71 12.78 5.41
CA LEU A 204 -17.38 12.80 6.02
C LEU A 204 -17.48 13.33 7.45
N VAL A 205 -16.96 12.57 8.40
CA VAL A 205 -16.84 12.98 9.80
C VAL A 205 -15.43 12.72 10.30
N LYS A 206 -15.08 13.28 11.47
CA LYS A 206 -13.81 13.01 12.12
C LYS A 206 -13.72 11.55 12.55
N SER A 207 -12.53 10.96 12.41
CA SER A 207 -12.21 9.64 12.95
C SER A 207 -12.21 9.62 14.49
N SER A 208 -12.07 8.43 15.09
CA SER A 208 -11.96 8.19 16.54
C SER A 208 -11.30 6.83 16.82
N GLU A 209 -11.09 6.46 18.08
CA GLU A 209 -10.63 5.10 18.45
C GLU A 209 -11.67 3.98 18.19
N LYS A 210 -12.91 4.30 17.81
CA LYS A 210 -13.98 3.30 17.72
C LYS A 210 -13.62 2.18 16.73
N GLY A 211 -13.67 0.94 17.23
CA GLY A 211 -13.40 -0.26 16.43
C GLY A 211 -11.96 -0.74 16.50
N GLU A 212 -11.08 -0.10 17.27
CA GLU A 212 -9.77 -0.65 17.62
C GLU A 212 -9.88 -1.93 18.48
N LYS A 213 -8.85 -2.78 18.42
CA LYS A 213 -8.63 -3.97 19.26
C LYS A 213 -7.60 -3.71 20.36
#